data_AF-A0A9W4XXJ9-F1
#
_entry.id   AF-A0A9W4XXJ9-F1
#
_cell.length_a   1.000
_cell.length_b   1.000
_cell.length_c   1.000
_cell.angle_alpha   90.00
_cell.angle_beta   90.00
_cell.angle_gamma   90.00
#
_symmetry.space_group_name_H-M   'P 1'
#
loop_
_entity.id
_entity.type
_entity.pdbx_description
1 polymer ?
#
loop_
_entity_poly.entity_id
_entity_poly.type
_entity_poly.pdbx_seq_one_letter_code
_entity_poly.pdbx_strand_id
1 'polypeptide(L)'
;MSHTGVDVIDFLLYTMYPVAAIFLVEIASRPLRAPKWAKLWTQAAVSFGFAIHYMFILQAPQNFPLTALVMAALGVALLYQGRRARIAPEKTPY
;
A
#
# COMPACT_ATOMS: atom_id res chain seq x y z
N MET A 1 -12.08 21.19 -19.64
CA MET A 1 -11.50 19.98 -20.28
C MET A 1 -10.16 19.74 -19.59
N SER A 2 -9.91 18.53 -19.07
CA SER A 2 -8.63 18.18 -18.45
C SER A 2 -7.53 18.16 -19.52
N HIS A 3 -6.42 18.87 -19.27
CA HIS A 3 -5.29 19.00 -20.20
C HIS A 3 -4.55 17.66 -20.43
N THR A 4 -4.70 16.71 -19.50
CA THR A 4 -4.00 15.42 -19.50
C THR A 4 -4.92 14.24 -19.85
N GLY A 5 -6.22 14.46 -20.07
CA GLY A 5 -7.20 13.37 -20.20
C GLY A 5 -7.56 12.67 -18.89
N VAL A 6 -7.11 13.19 -17.75
CA VAL A 6 -7.42 12.69 -16.39
C VAL A 6 -7.98 13.83 -15.56
N ASP A 7 -9.13 13.63 -14.90
CA ASP A 7 -9.73 14.63 -14.02
C ASP A 7 -8.93 14.72 -12.70
N VAL A 8 -8.94 15.90 -12.06
CA VAL A 8 -8.35 16.11 -10.73
C VAL A 8 -9.00 15.18 -9.71
N ILE A 9 -10.30 14.93 -9.84
CA ILE A 9 -11.02 14.01 -8.96
C ILE A 9 -10.45 12.60 -9.08
N ASP A 10 -10.19 12.11 -10.29
CA ASP A 10 -9.61 10.79 -10.52
C ASP A 10 -8.21 10.69 -9.88
N PHE A 11 -7.38 11.72 -10.07
CA PHE A 11 -6.05 11.80 -9.46
C PHE A 11 -6.11 11.67 -7.93
N LEU A 12 -7.03 12.40 -7.30
CA LEU A 12 -7.24 12.35 -5.85
C LEU A 12 -7.69 10.95 -5.40
N LEU A 13 -8.65 10.35 -6.10
CA LEU A 13 -9.17 9.03 -5.78
C LEU A 13 -8.08 7.95 -5.90
N TYR A 14 -7.30 7.94 -6.98
CA TYR A 14 -6.18 7.00 -7.15
C TYR A 14 -5.07 7.19 -6.12
N THR A 15 -4.89 8.38 -5.57
CA THR A 15 -3.95 8.58 -4.46
C THR A 15 -4.52 8.12 -3.13
N MET A 16 -5.84 8.23 -2.92
CA MET A 16 -6.49 7.84 -1.66
C MET A 16 -6.75 6.33 -1.54
N TYR A 17 -7.01 5.60 -2.64
CA TYR A 17 -7.33 4.17 -2.56
C TYR A 17 -6.25 3.31 -1.88
N PRO A 18 -4.94 3.47 -2.16
CA PRO A 18 -3.91 2.71 -1.48
C PRO A 18 -3.88 2.99 0.03
N VAL A 19 -4.06 4.25 0.42
CA VAL A 19 -4.11 4.67 1.83
C VAL A 19 -5.32 4.02 2.51
N ALA A 20 -6.50 4.16 1.92
CA ALA A 20 -7.73 3.56 2.45
C ALA A 20 -7.59 2.04 2.61
N ALA A 21 -6.99 1.35 1.64
CA ALA A 21 -6.78 -0.10 1.69
C ALA A 21 -5.83 -0.52 2.83
N ILE A 22 -4.72 0.20 3.03
CA ILE A 22 -3.80 -0.07 4.15
C ILE A 22 -4.50 0.17 5.51
N PHE A 23 -5.31 1.22 5.62
CA PHE A 23 -6.11 1.50 6.80
C PHE A 23 -7.18 0.42 7.04
N LEU A 24 -7.81 -0.10 6.00
CA LEU A 24 -8.75 -1.21 6.13
C LEU A 24 -8.06 -2.46 6.68
N VAL A 25 -6.85 -2.77 6.23
CA VAL A 25 -6.04 -3.86 6.81
C VAL A 25 -5.74 -3.61 8.29
N GLU A 26 -5.39 -2.37 8.66
CA GLU A 26 -5.16 -2.00 10.06
C GLU A 26 -6.42 -2.21 10.92
N ILE A 27 -7.56 -1.68 10.48
CA ILE A 27 -8.84 -1.79 11.20
C ILE A 27 -9.27 -3.25 11.30
N ALA A 28 -9.18 -4.03 10.23
CA ALA A 28 -9.53 -5.45 10.21
C ALA A 28 -8.59 -6.32 11.08
N SER A 29 -7.33 -5.91 11.24
CA SER A 29 -6.36 -6.65 12.07
C SER A 29 -6.66 -6.57 13.58
N ARG A 30 -7.33 -5.50 14.03
CA ARG A 30 -7.66 -5.26 15.45
C ARG A 30 -8.61 -6.31 16.04
N PRO A 31 -9.81 -6.58 15.47
CA PRO A 31 -10.72 -7.59 16.02
C PRO A 31 -10.11 -9.00 15.96
N LEU A 32 -9.25 -9.26 14.97
CA LEU A 32 -8.57 -10.55 14.81
C LEU A 32 -7.36 -10.73 15.75
N ARG A 33 -6.96 -9.68 16.49
CA ARG A 33 -5.73 -9.65 17.32
C ARG A 33 -4.51 -10.18 16.54
N ALA A 34 -4.44 -9.84 15.25
CA ALA A 34 -3.43 -10.40 14.37
C ALA A 34 -2.02 -10.01 14.85
N PRO A 35 -1.04 -10.92 14.81
CA PRO A 35 0.32 -10.59 15.22
C PRO A 35 0.91 -9.53 14.28
N LYS A 36 1.73 -8.63 14.82
CA LYS A 36 2.26 -7.46 14.11
C LYS A 36 2.90 -7.80 12.76
N TRP A 37 3.66 -8.89 12.69
CA TRP A 37 4.32 -9.32 11.46
C TRP A 37 3.33 -9.70 10.36
N ALA A 38 2.23 -10.37 10.72
CA ALA A 38 1.21 -10.80 9.76
C ALA A 38 0.48 -9.58 9.19
N LYS A 39 0.10 -8.64 10.05
CA LYS A 39 -0.49 -7.35 9.64
C LYS A 39 0.39 -6.59 8.64
N LEU A 40 1.69 -6.45 8.95
CA LEU A 40 2.65 -5.76 8.10
C LEU A 40 2.84 -6.46 6.75
N TRP A 41 2.88 -7.79 6.72
CA TRP A 41 2.97 -8.55 5.48
C TRP A 41 1.69 -8.46 4.64
N THR A 42 0.51 -8.42 5.26
CA THR A 42 -0.74 -8.15 4.53
C THR A 42 -0.75 -6.74 3.94
N GLN A 43 -0.32 -5.72 4.69
CA GLN A 43 -0.17 -4.36 4.17
C GLN A 43 0.86 -4.31 3.03
N ALA A 44 1.96 -5.07 3.11
CA ALA A 44 2.93 -5.18 2.03
C ALA A 44 2.32 -5.79 0.76
N ALA A 45 1.52 -6.85 0.89
CA ALA A 45 0.83 -7.48 -0.24
C ALA A 45 -0.15 -6.51 -0.92
N VAL A 46 -0.92 -5.75 -0.13
CA VAL A 46 -1.79 -4.68 -0.65
C VAL A 46 -0.97 -3.64 -1.41
N SER A 47 0.16 -3.18 -0.84
CA SER A 47 1.05 -2.22 -1.49
C SER A 47 1.58 -2.72 -2.83
N PHE A 48 2.03 -3.98 -2.93
CA PHE A 48 2.46 -4.55 -4.20
C PHE A 48 1.31 -4.70 -5.20
N GLY A 49 0.10 -5.03 -4.74
CA GLY A 49 -1.09 -5.07 -5.57
C GLY A 49 -1.35 -3.74 -6.27
N PHE A 50 -1.33 -2.64 -5.52
CA PHE A 50 -1.46 -1.29 -6.08
C PHE A 50 -0.28 -0.91 -6.98
N ALA A 51 0.94 -1.28 -6.61
CA ALA A 51 2.12 -1.03 -7.46
C ALA A 51 1.97 -1.69 -8.83
N ILE A 52 1.58 -2.97 -8.87
CA ILE A 52 1.35 -3.69 -10.12
C ILE A 52 0.19 -3.06 -10.90
N HIS A 53 -0.90 -2.72 -10.22
CA HIS A 53 -2.07 -2.12 -10.85
C HIS A 53 -1.75 -0.79 -11.54
N TYR A 54 -1.06 0.12 -10.86
CA TYR A 54 -0.71 1.44 -11.39
C TYR A 54 0.42 1.44 -12.42
N MET A 55 1.27 0.42 -12.41
CA MET A 55 2.39 0.30 -13.35
C MET A 55 2.01 -0.44 -14.65
N PHE A 56 1.18 -1.49 -14.56
CA PHE A 56 0.99 -2.44 -15.65
C PHE A 56 -0.46 -2.65 -16.09
N ILE A 57 -1.44 -2.38 -15.22
CA ILE A 57 -2.86 -2.63 -15.53
C ILE A 57 -3.55 -1.35 -16.01
N LEU A 58 -3.29 -0.24 -15.34
CA LEU A 58 -3.84 1.06 -15.74
C LEU A 58 -3.14 1.56 -17.00
N GLN A 59 -3.91 1.86 -18.05
CA GLN A 59 -3.39 2.33 -19.33
C GLN A 59 -3.22 3.85 -19.35
N ALA A 60 -2.33 4.35 -20.22
CA ALA A 60 -2.15 5.78 -20.43
C ALA A 60 -3.44 6.44 -20.96
N PRO A 61 -3.77 7.67 -20.56
CA PRO A 61 -2.98 8.61 -19.74
C PRO A 61 -3.19 8.46 -18.22
N GLN A 62 -3.97 7.49 -17.77
CA GLN A 62 -4.35 7.35 -16.36
C GLN A 62 -3.29 6.59 -15.53
N ASN A 63 -2.22 6.06 -16.13
CA ASN A 63 -1.21 5.32 -15.38
C ASN A 63 -0.46 6.20 -14.36
N PHE A 64 -0.12 5.63 -13.20
CA PHE A 64 0.52 6.35 -12.09
C PHE A 64 1.86 5.71 -11.71
N PRO A 65 2.88 5.76 -12.60
CA PRO A 65 4.14 5.03 -12.41
C PRO A 65 4.92 5.48 -11.17
N LEU A 66 4.90 6.78 -10.83
CA LEU A 66 5.58 7.26 -9.62
C LEU A 66 4.90 6.71 -8.35
N THR A 67 3.57 6.76 -8.29
CA THR A 67 2.79 6.18 -7.20
C THR A 67 3.05 4.68 -7.10
N ALA A 68 3.13 3.97 -8.24
CA ALA A 68 3.47 2.56 -8.26
C ALA A 68 4.84 2.27 -7.64
N LEU A 69 5.86 3.07 -7.96
CA LEU A 69 7.20 2.95 -7.37
C LEU A 69 7.19 3.21 -5.86
N VAL A 70 6.45 4.23 -5.40
CA VAL A 70 6.28 4.51 -3.97
C VAL A 70 5.60 3.34 -3.26
N MET A 71 4.54 2.78 -3.85
CA MET A 71 3.85 1.62 -3.30
C MET A 71 4.75 0.38 -3.25
N ALA A 72 5.57 0.16 -4.28
CA ALA A 72 6.56 -0.93 -4.28
C ALA A 72 7.61 -0.75 -3.18
N ALA A 73 8.16 0.45 -3.03
CA ALA A 73 9.14 0.77 -1.98
C ALA A 73 8.53 0.60 -0.58
N LEU A 74 7.29 1.04 -0.38
CA LEU A 74 6.54 0.82 0.86
C LEU A 74 6.33 -0.67 1.12
N GLY A 75 5.95 -1.45 0.10
CA GLY A 75 5.81 -2.91 0.20
C GLY A 75 7.11 -3.57 0.69
N VAL A 76 8.25 -3.20 0.13
CA VAL A 76 9.57 -3.70 0.56
C VAL A 76 9.86 -3.31 2.01
N ALA A 77 9.61 -2.06 2.39
CA ALA A 77 9.81 -1.59 3.77
C ALA A 77 8.94 -2.38 4.77
N LEU A 78 7.67 -2.62 4.44
CA LEU A 78 6.73 -3.38 5.27
C LEU A 78 7.11 -4.86 5.38
N LEU A 79 7.61 -5.48 4.31
CA LEU A 79 8.16 -6.85 4.36
C LEU A 79 9.33 -6.93 5.35
N TYR A 80 10.25 -5.97 5.27
CA TYR A 80 11.39 -5.88 6.18
C TYR A 80 10.94 -5.69 7.64
N GLN A 81 10.03 -4.73 7.89
CA GLN A 81 9.48 -4.48 9.22
C GLN A 81 8.74 -5.71 9.76
N GLY A 82 7.96 -6.40 8.92
CA GLY A 82 7.26 -7.62 9.30
C GLY A 82 8.22 -8.75 9.66
N ARG A 83 9.29 -8.95 8.87
CA ARG A 83 10.35 -9.92 9.18
C ARG A 83 10.99 -9.62 10.53
N ARG A 84 11.33 -8.35 10.79
CA ARG A 84 11.92 -7.91 12.07
C ARG A 84 10.95 -8.13 13.24
N ALA A 85 9.68 -7.78 13.08
CA ALA A 85 8.64 -7.96 14.10
C ALA A 85 8.38 -9.44 14.44
N ARG A 86 8.65 -10.35 13.50
CA ARG A 86 8.54 -11.81 13.74
C ARG A 86 9.72 -12.36 14.55
N ILE A 87 10.93 -11.83 14.35
CA ILE A 87 12.16 -12.35 14.97
C ILE A 87 12.42 -11.74 16.35
N ALA A 88 12.14 -10.44 16.53
CA ALA A 88 12.41 -9.72 17.78
C ALA A 88 11.23 -8.81 18.15
N PRO A 89 10.10 -9.39 18.63
CA PRO A 89 8.90 -8.62 18.95
C PRO A 89 9.12 -7.57 20.05
N GLU A 90 10.03 -7.82 20.99
CA GLU A 90 10.34 -6.94 22.13
C GLU A 90 11.20 -5.71 21.79
N LYS A 91 11.86 -5.67 20.62
CA LYS A 91 12.72 -4.54 20.21
C LYS A 91 11.99 -3.47 19.38
N THR A 92 10.68 -3.34 19.56
CA THR A 92 9.85 -2.37 18.83
C THR A 92 9.05 -1.52 19.81
N PRO A 93 9.33 -0.21 19.92
CA PRO A 93 8.64 0.66 20.88
C PRO A 93 7.19 1.04 20.53
N TYR A 94 6.53 0.33 19.60
CA TYR A 94 5.12 0.52 19.23
C TYR A 94 4.50 -0.79 18.75
#